data_AF-A0A934CZ49-F1
#
_entry.id   AF-A0A934CZ49-F1
#
_cell.length_a   1.000
_cell.length_b   1.000
_cell.length_c   1.000
_cell.angle_alpha   90.00
_cell.angle_beta   90.00
_cell.angle_gamma   90.00
#
_symmetry.space_group_name_H-M   'P 1'
#
loop_
_entity.id
_entity.type
_entity.pdbx_description
1 polymer ?
#
loop_
_entity_poly.entity_id
_entity_poly.type
_entity_poly.pdbx_seq_one_letter_code
_entity_poly.pdbx_strand_id
1 'polypeptide(L)'
;MDANTIRFSVFLGVFLSMLLLERLVPRHPLVDSKPRRLAINMAITGLDILAVRLAFGAAAVGAAQFAQEKGWGVLNYWDLPAWLEFLLTLVFLDLMIYIQHVV
;
A
#
# COMPACT_ATOMS: atom_id res chain seq x y z
N MET A 1 -9.26 -12.42 -13.41
CA MET A 1 -8.96 -12.37 -11.96
C MET A 1 -9.03 -10.92 -11.54
N ASP A 2 -9.78 -10.59 -10.48
CA ASP A 2 -9.85 -9.22 -9.98
C ASP A 2 -8.48 -8.76 -9.48
N ALA A 3 -8.18 -7.46 -9.64
CA ALA A 3 -6.89 -6.89 -9.25
C ALA A 3 -6.56 -7.13 -7.77
N ASN A 4 -7.59 -7.17 -6.91
CA ASN A 4 -7.43 -7.49 -5.49
C ASN A 4 -6.99 -8.94 -5.26
N THR A 5 -7.53 -9.88 -6.05
CA THR A 5 -7.15 -11.30 -5.98
C THR A 5 -5.71 -11.50 -6.41
N ILE A 6 -5.25 -10.79 -7.44
CA ILE A 6 -3.86 -10.83 -7.90
C ILE A 6 -2.91 -10.24 -6.85
N ARG A 7 -3.25 -9.10 -6.26
CA ARG A 7 -2.45 -8.50 -5.18
C ARG A 7 -2.33 -9.43 -3.97
N PHE A 8 -3.45 -10.05 -3.57
CA PHE A 8 -3.47 -10.98 -2.45
C PHE A 8 -2.64 -12.25 -2.73
N SER A 9 -2.74 -12.82 -3.93
CA SER A 9 -1.96 -14.01 -4.29
C SER A 9 -0.46 -13.73 -4.35
N VAL A 10 -0.05 -12.57 -4.89
CA VAL A 10 1.35 -12.13 -4.89
C VAL A 10 1.86 -11.92 -3.47
N PHE A 11 1.10 -11.21 -2.62
CA PHE A 11 1.46 -11.01 -1.21
C PHE A 11 1.66 -12.35 -0.49
N LEU A 12 0.69 -13.27 -0.63
CA LEU A 12 0.75 -14.57 0.01
C LEU A 12 1.94 -15.40 -0.50
N GLY A 13 2.20 -15.35 -1.80
CA GLY A 13 3.34 -16.04 -2.42
C GLY A 13 4.68 -15.54 -1.88
N VAL A 14 4.87 -14.22 -1.81
CA VAL A 14 6.09 -13.61 -1.25
C VAL A 14 6.22 -13.90 0.24
N PHE A 15 5.12 -13.83 0.99
CA PHE A 15 5.12 -14.10 2.43
C PHE A 15 5.53 -15.55 2.73
N LEU A 16 4.95 -16.52 2.02
CA LEU A 16 5.30 -17.94 2.16
C LEU A 16 6.74 -18.23 1.72
N SER A 17 7.21 -17.60 0.65
CA SER A 17 8.60 -17.77 0.19
C SER A 17 9.58 -17.24 1.23
N MET A 18 9.29 -16.10 1.86
CA MET A 18 10.10 -15.55 2.95
C MET A 18 10.11 -16.44 4.19
N LEU A 19 8.98 -17.03 4.58
CA LEU A 19 8.93 -18.01 5.68
C LEU A 19 9.76 -19.27 5.37
N LEU A 20 9.73 -19.74 4.13
CA LEU A 20 10.56 -20.85 3.65
C LEU A 20 12.05 -20.48 3.71
N LEU A 21 12.42 -19.30 3.22
CA LEU A 21 13.80 -18.80 3.25
C LEU A 21 14.32 -18.61 4.67
N GLU A 22 13.50 -18.10 5.59
CA GLU A 22 13.87 -17.98 7.02
C GLU A 22 14.16 -19.36 7.65
N ARG A 23 13.47 -20.41 7.19
CA ARG A 23 13.70 -21.79 7.64
C ARG A 23 14.96 -22.41 7.05
N LEU A 24 15.26 -22.12 5.78
CA LEU A 24 16.42 -22.66 5.06
C LEU A 24 17.72 -21.94 5.43
N VAL A 25 17.65 -20.64 5.75
CA VAL A 25 18.83 -19.80 6.06
C VAL A 25 18.63 -19.12 7.42
N PRO A 26 18.83 -19.84 8.53
CA PRO A 26 18.72 -19.27 9.87
C PRO A 26 19.95 -18.37 10.15
N ARG A 27 19.85 -17.09 9.77
CA ARG A 27 20.94 -16.10 9.89
C ARG A 27 21.05 -15.42 11.26
N HIS A 28 20.02 -15.48 12.10
CA HIS A 28 19.98 -14.78 13.39
C HIS A 28 19.58 -15.72 14.55
N PRO A 29 20.24 -15.65 15.72
CA PRO A 29 19.80 -16.35 16.91
C PRO A 29 18.41 -15.85 17.35
N LEU A 30 17.57 -16.78 17.78
CA LEU A 30 16.20 -16.48 18.22
C LEU A 30 16.23 -15.80 19.58
N VAL A 31 16.09 -14.47 19.59
CA VAL A 31 15.95 -13.68 20.82
C VAL A 31 14.54 -13.83 21.44
N ASP A 32 13.55 -14.19 20.62
CA ASP A 32 12.14 -14.23 21.01
C ASP A 32 11.39 -15.42 20.36
N SER A 33 10.22 -15.76 20.91
CA SER A 33 9.42 -16.90 20.43
C SER A 33 8.82 -16.65 19.03
N LYS A 34 9.23 -17.46 18.03
CA LYS A 34 8.76 -17.37 16.63
C LYS A 34 7.23 -17.25 16.45
N PRO A 35 6.39 -18.09 17.06
CA PRO A 35 4.95 -18.02 16.83
C PRO A 35 4.33 -16.75 17.40
N ARG A 36 4.87 -16.22 18.51
CA ARG A 36 4.42 -14.97 19.11
C ARG A 36 4.73 -13.78 18.22
N ARG A 37 5.96 -13.70 17.67
CA ARG A 37 6.35 -12.64 16.73
C ARG A 37 5.45 -12.65 15.48
N LEU A 38 5.19 -13.82 14.93
CA LEU A 38 4.32 -13.97 13.76
C LEU A 38 2.88 -13.53 14.06
N ALA A 39 2.32 -13.99 15.19
CA ALA A 39 0.97 -13.63 15.61
C ALA A 39 0.82 -12.12 15.83
N ILE A 40 1.80 -11.48 16.50
CA ILE A 40 1.80 -10.03 16.72
C ILE A 40 1.88 -9.30 15.38
N ASN A 41 2.82 -9.66 14.50
CA ASN A 41 2.96 -8.98 13.20
C ASN A 41 1.72 -9.14 12.32
N MET A 42 1.12 -10.33 12.29
CA MET A 42 -0.14 -10.55 11.55
C MET A 42 -1.31 -9.78 12.17
N ALA A 43 -1.40 -9.72 13.50
CA ALA A 43 -2.45 -8.96 14.19
C ALA A 43 -2.32 -7.46 13.91
N ILE A 44 -1.10 -6.91 14.01
CA ILE A 44 -0.82 -5.50 13.70
C ILE A 44 -1.15 -5.21 12.23
N THR A 45 -0.68 -6.04 11.30
CA THR A 45 -0.95 -5.86 9.86
C THR A 45 -2.45 -5.94 9.55
N GLY A 46 -3.17 -6.89 10.14
CA GLY A 46 -4.61 -7.02 9.96
C GLY A 46 -5.39 -5.86 10.55
N LEU A 47 -4.99 -5.39 11.74
CA LEU A 47 -5.57 -4.23 12.40
C LEU A 47 -5.35 -2.97 11.56
N ASP A 48 -4.14 -2.77 11.03
CA ASP A 48 -3.78 -1.62 10.21
C ASP A 48 -4.60 -1.58 8.92
N ILE A 49 -4.70 -2.71 8.21
CA ILE A 49 -5.55 -2.83 7.01
C ILE A 49 -7.00 -2.50 7.34
N LEU A 50 -7.55 -3.05 8.43
CA LEU A 50 -8.92 -2.77 8.85
C LEU A 50 -9.12 -1.31 9.24
N ALA A 51 -8.20 -0.74 10.01
CA ALA A 51 -8.27 0.65 10.46
C ALA A 51 -8.25 1.60 9.26
N VAL A 52 -7.30 1.42 8.33
CA VAL A 52 -7.24 2.21 7.10
C VAL A 52 -8.49 2.00 6.25
N ARG A 53 -8.99 0.77 6.12
CA ARG A 53 -10.17 0.49 5.30
C ARG A 53 -11.46 1.06 5.90
N LEU A 54 -11.59 1.07 7.23
CA LEU A 54 -12.76 1.65 7.92
C LEU A 54 -12.69 3.18 8.01
N ALA A 55 -11.50 3.74 8.28
CA ALA A 55 -11.32 5.18 8.42
C ALA A 55 -11.20 5.91 7.07
N PHE A 56 -10.54 5.29 6.09
CA PHE A 56 -10.13 5.94 4.84
C PHE A 56 -10.46 5.12 3.58
N GLY A 57 -11.13 3.97 3.69
CA GLY A 57 -11.18 2.96 2.61
C GLY A 57 -11.62 3.47 1.25
N ALA A 58 -12.63 4.33 1.19
CA ALA A 58 -13.09 4.98 -0.05
C ALA A 58 -12.76 6.48 -0.08
N ALA A 59 -12.09 7.02 0.94
CA ALA A 59 -11.88 8.46 1.06
C ALA A 59 -10.99 9.00 -0.07
N ALA A 60 -9.90 8.31 -0.40
CA ALA A 60 -9.00 8.73 -1.48
C ALA A 60 -9.69 8.69 -2.86
N VAL A 61 -10.44 7.61 -3.15
CA VAL A 61 -11.18 7.45 -4.40
C VAL A 61 -12.31 8.48 -4.50
N GLY A 62 -13.08 8.67 -3.41
CA GLY A 62 -14.14 9.66 -3.34
C GLY A 62 -13.63 11.10 -3.43
N ALA A 63 -12.49 11.41 -2.82
CA ALA A 63 -11.84 12.71 -2.94
C ALA A 63 -11.37 12.98 -4.37
N ALA A 64 -10.77 11.98 -5.04
CA ALA A 64 -10.38 12.08 -6.44
C ALA A 64 -11.58 12.33 -7.35
N GLN A 65 -12.67 11.58 -7.16
CA GLN A 65 -13.91 11.76 -7.93
C GLN A 65 -14.55 13.13 -7.65
N PHE A 66 -14.64 13.55 -6.39
CA PHE A 66 -15.15 14.86 -6.02
C PHE A 66 -14.33 16.00 -6.63
N ALA A 67 -12.99 15.88 -6.58
CA ALA A 67 -12.10 16.85 -7.19
C ALA A 67 -12.28 16.91 -8.72
N GLN A 68 -12.42 15.76 -9.37
CA GLN A 68 -12.69 15.68 -10.80
C GLN A 68 -14.03 16.35 -11.17
N GLU A 69 -15.12 16.05 -10.44
CA GLU A 69 -16.44 16.64 -10.68
C GLU A 69 -16.46 18.17 -10.46
N LYS A 70 -15.66 18.68 -9.53
CA LYS A 70 -15.52 20.11 -9.26
C LYS A 70 -14.46 20.81 -10.12
N GLY A 71 -13.69 20.06 -10.91
CA GLY A 71 -12.54 20.59 -11.64
C GLY A 71 -11.44 21.14 -10.72
N TRP A 72 -11.30 20.57 -9.51
CA TRP A 72 -10.29 20.97 -8.54
C TRP A 72 -8.98 20.22 -8.77
N GLY A 73 -7.86 20.93 -8.78
CA GLY A 73 -6.52 20.35 -8.88
C GLY A 73 -5.81 20.78 -10.17
N VAL A 74 -4.48 20.92 -10.06
CA VAL A 74 -3.64 21.48 -11.14
C VAL A 74 -3.78 20.68 -12.44
N LEU A 75 -3.89 19.36 -12.34
CA LEU A 75 -4.02 18.47 -13.49
C LEU A 75 -5.40 18.53 -14.15
N ASN A 76 -6.46 18.86 -13.40
CA ASN A 76 -7.81 19.03 -13.96
C ASN A 76 -7.95 20.32 -14.79
N TYR A 77 -7.01 21.27 -14.69
CA TYR A 77 -7.03 22.50 -15.49
C TYR A 77 -6.39 22.34 -16.87
N TRP A 78 -5.58 21.31 -17.09
CA TRP A 78 -4.85 21.11 -18.34
C TRP A 78 -5.41 19.89 -19.07
N ASP A 79 -5.69 20.06 -20.36
CA ASP A 79 -6.19 18.98 -21.22
C ASP A 79 -5.00 18.12 -21.70
N LEU A 80 -4.45 17.34 -20.78
CA LEU A 80 -3.31 16.46 -21.02
C LEU A 80 -3.75 15.08 -21.51
N PRO A 81 -2.92 14.38 -22.31
CA PRO A 81 -3.14 12.96 -22.58
C PRO A 81 -3.15 12.15 -21.27
N ALA A 82 -4.12 11.24 -21.12
CA ALA A 82 -4.33 10.47 -19.88
C ALA A 82 -3.07 9.74 -19.37
N TRP A 83 -2.20 9.27 -20.26
CA TRP A 83 -0.96 8.60 -19.85
C TRP A 83 0.03 9.54 -19.15
N LEU A 84 0.07 10.82 -19.57
CA LEU A 84 0.95 11.83 -19.01
C LEU A 84 0.40 12.33 -17.67
N GLU A 85 -0.91 12.54 -17.57
CA GLU A 85 -1.59 12.88 -16.32
C GLU A 85 -1.35 11.80 -15.25
N PHE A 86 -1.46 10.52 -15.64
CA PHE A 86 -1.16 9.39 -14.76
C PHE A 86 0.30 9.41 -14.26
N LEU A 87 1.27 9.60 -15.17
CA LEU A 87 2.69 9.64 -14.79
C LEU A 87 3.00 10.79 -13.84
N LEU A 88 2.48 11.98 -14.12
CA LEU A 88 2.66 13.15 -13.25
C LEU A 88 2.04 12.91 -11.88
N THR A 89 0.81 12.39 -11.84
CA THR A 89 0.11 12.03 -10.59
C THR A 89 0.92 11.04 -9.76
N LEU A 90 1.45 9.99 -10.40
CA LEU A 90 2.28 8.97 -9.73
C LEU A 90 3.53 9.60 -9.09
N VAL A 91 4.29 10.38 -9.86
CA VAL A 91 5.52 11.03 -9.39
C VAL A 91 5.24 12.02 -8.26
N PHE A 92 4.18 12.83 -8.38
CA PHE A 92 3.83 13.81 -7.35
C PHE A 92 3.35 13.15 -6.05
N LEU A 93 2.50 12.11 -6.13
CA LEU A 93 2.06 11.38 -4.95
C LEU A 93 3.21 10.68 -4.23
N ASP A 94 4.15 10.09 -4.98
CA ASP A 94 5.35 9.48 -4.41
C ASP A 94 6.23 10.52 -3.69
N LEU A 95 6.43 11.68 -4.33
CA LEU A 95 7.16 12.80 -3.73
C LEU A 95 6.47 13.31 -2.44
N MET A 96 5.14 13.40 -2.42
CA MET A 96 4.40 13.81 -1.23
C MET A 96 4.60 12.83 -0.07
N ILE A 97 4.55 11.53 -0.34
CA ILE A 97 4.81 10.50 0.69
C ILE A 97 6.28 10.57 1.16
N TYR A 98 7.22 10.81 0.24
CA TYR A 98 8.62 11.01 0.60
C TYR A 98 8.80 12.21 1.53
N ILE A 99 8.21 13.35 1.21
CA ILE A 99 8.27 14.56 2.04
C ILE A 99 7.68 14.29 3.43
N GLN A 100 6.57 13.54 3.54
CA GLN A 100 5.99 13.15 4.82
C GLN A 100 6.94 12.32 5.70
N HIS A 101 7.89 11.60 5.11
CA HIS A 101 8.89 10.83 5.87
C HIS A 101 10.11 11.67 6.27
N VAL A 102 10.40 12.75 5.54
CA VAL A 102 11.56 13.61 5.77
C VAL A 102 11.27 14.70 6.81
N VAL A 103 10.01 15.13 6.93
CA VAL A 103 9.52 16.12 7.89
C VAL A 103 9.12 15.43 9.20
#